data_AF-A0A9E6CNT2-F1
#
_entry.id   AF-A0A9E6CNT2-F1
#
_cell.length_a   1.000
_cell.length_b   1.000
_cell.length_c   1.000
_cell.angle_alpha   90.00
_cell.angle_beta   90.00
_cell.angle_gamma   90.00
#
_symmetry.space_group_name_H-M   'P 1'
#
loop_
_entity.id
_entity.type
_entity.pdbx_description
1 polymer ?
#
loop_
_entity_poly.entity_id
_entity_poly.type
_entity_poly.pdbx_seq_one_letter_code
_entity_poly.pdbx_strand_id
1 'polypeptide(L)' 'MLHEKCGLELISQVAGLDEIKQWIMSLGPEAYVEEPKKLRDMVQAELKKALIQYE' A
#
# COMPACT_ATOMS: atom_id res chain seq x y z
N MET A 1 18.28 22.09 8.73
CA MET A 1 18.56 20.66 8.94
C MET A 1 17.44 19.91 8.24
N LEU A 2 17.68 19.45 7.01
CA LEU A 2 16.69 18.69 6.25
C LEU A 2 16.84 17.23 6.72
N HIS A 3 15.82 16.70 7.40
CA HIS A 3 15.73 15.25 7.61
C HIS A 3 15.61 14.61 6.23
N GLU A 4 16.64 13.88 5.79
CA GLU A 4 16.49 12.91 4.71
C GLU A 4 15.46 11.88 5.13
N LYS A 5 14.35 11.78 4.39
CA LYS A 5 13.40 10.67 4.55
C LYS A 5 14.12 9.40 4.13
N CYS A 6 14.46 8.55 5.10
CA CYS A 6 14.87 7.17 4.82
C CYS A 6 13.65 6.39 4.34
N GLY A 7 13.48 6.28 3.02
CA GLY A 7 12.44 5.48 2.38
C GLY A 7 13.09 4.32 1.62
N LEU A 8 12.40 3.18 1.57
CA LEU A 8 12.83 2.03 0.80
C LEU A 8 11.92 1.91 -0.42
N GLU A 9 12.50 1.93 -1.62
CA GLU A 9 11.79 1.57 -2.84
C GLU A 9 12.00 0.08 -3.13
N LEU A 10 10.91 -0.63 -3.42
CA LEU A 10 10.95 -2.06 -3.71
C LEU A 10 10.24 -2.34 -5.04
N ILE A 11 10.97 -2.96 -5.95
CA ILE A 11 10.42 -3.52 -7.18
C ILE A 11 10.38 -5.03 -7.01
N SER A 12 9.19 -5.62 -7.13
CA SER A 12 8.96 -7.05 -6.91
C SER A 12 8.20 -7.68 -8.07
N GLN A 13 8.58 -8.91 -8.40
CA GLN A 13 7.79 -9.77 -9.28
C GLN A 13 6.92 -10.67 -8.40
N VAL A 14 5.61 -10.56 -8.57
CA VAL A 14 4.62 -11.29 -7.75
C VAL A 14 3.74 -12.15 -8.65
N ALA A 15 3.32 -13.32 -8.16
CA ALA A 15 2.42 -14.21 -8.87
C ALA A 15 0.98 -13.64 -8.98
N GLY A 16 0.61 -12.74 -8.06
CA GLY A 16 -0.69 -12.09 -8.04
C GLY A 16 -0.70 -10.84 -7.16
N LEU A 17 -1.70 -9.97 -7.37
CA LEU A 17 -1.79 -8.69 -6.66
C LEU A 17 -2.39 -8.81 -5.25
N ASP A 18 -3.09 -9.90 -4.93
CA ASP A 18 -3.76 -10.04 -3.63
C ASP A 18 -2.80 -10.19 -2.47
N GLU A 19 -1.72 -10.96 -2.63
CA GLU A 19 -0.69 -11.16 -1.59
C GLU A 19 0.02 -9.84 -1.26
N ILE A 20 0.50 -9.13 -2.29
CA ILE A 20 1.17 -7.84 -2.09
C ILE A 20 0.20 -6.80 -1.54
N LYS A 21 -1.08 -6.82 -1.94
CA LYS A 21 -2.13 -5.98 -1.34
C LYS A 21 -2.22 -6.21 0.16
N GLN A 22 -2.31 -7.46 0.62
CA GLN A 22 -2.38 -7.77 2.06
C GLN A 22 -1.14 -7.30 2.81
N TRP A 23 0.04 -7.45 2.20
CA TRP A 23 1.27 -6.98 2.82
C TRP A 23 1.30 -5.44 2.96
N ILE A 24 0.93 -4.70 1.90
CA ILE A 24 0.83 -3.23 1.94
C ILE A 24 -0.19 -2.80 3.00
N MET A 25 -1.37 -3.44 3.03
CA MET A 25 -2.41 -3.14 4.02
C MET A 25 -1.92 -3.36 5.45
N SER A 26 -1.06 -4.35 5.70
CA SER A 26 -0.50 -4.62 7.02
C SER A 26 0.50 -3.55 7.50
N LEU A 27 1.10 -2.80 6.58
CA LEU A 27 2.03 -1.69 6.88
C LEU A 27 1.29 -0.37 7.14
N GLY A 28 0.02 -0.28 6.75
CA GLY A 28 -0.80 0.90 6.96
C GLY A 28 -0.19 2.17 6.32
N PRO A 29 -0.05 3.28 7.06
CA PRO A 29 0.42 4.55 6.51
C PRO A 29 1.91 4.58 6.14
N GLU A 30 2.69 3.58 6.56
CA GLU A 30 4.13 3.50 6.31
C GLU A 30 4.46 2.98 4.89
N ALA A 31 3.45 2.53 4.14
CA ALA A 31 3.62 2.05 2.77
C ALA A 31 2.63 2.71 1.82
N TYR A 32 3.07 2.95 0.58
CA TYR A 32 2.21 3.36 -0.51
C TYR A 32 2.60 2.66 -1.81
N VAL A 33 1.66 2.57 -2.73
CA VAL A 33 1.86 1.92 -4.03
C VAL A 33 2.10 2.98 -5.08
N GLU A 34 3.32 3.05 -5.59
CA GLU A 34 3.64 3.91 -6.72
C GLU A 34 3.09 3.33 -8.03
N GLU A 35 3.38 2.07 -8.36
CA GLU A 35 2.81 1.34 -9.49
C GLU A 35 2.67 -0.17 -9.14
N PRO A 36 1.80 -0.94 -9.82
CA PRO A 36 0.86 -0.49 -10.85
C PRO A 36 -0.37 0.22 -10.25
N LYS A 37 -0.96 1.17 -11.00
CA LYS A 37 -2.23 1.84 -10.62
C LYS A 37 -3.31 0.88 -10.12
N LYS A 38 -3.47 -0.29 -10.76
CA LYS A 38 -4.46 -1.30 -10.35
C LYS A 38 -4.30 -1.73 -8.89
N LEU A 39 -3.07 -1.94 -8.43
CA LEU A 39 -2.80 -2.34 -7.06
C LEU A 39 -3.09 -1.19 -6.09
N ARG A 40 -2.72 0.04 -6.46
CA ARG A 40 -3.04 1.25 -5.69
C ARG A 40 -4.56 1.41 -5.51
N ASP A 41 -5.33 1.24 -6.58
CA ASP A 41 -6.79 1.34 -6.55
C ASP A 41 -7.41 0.25 -5.64
N MET A 42 -6.86 -0.97 -5.67
CA MET A 42 -7.29 -2.07 -4.80
C MET A 42 -7.06 -1.76 -3.32
N VAL A 43 -5.89 -1.25 -2.95
CA VAL A 43 -5.55 -0.85 -1.57
C VAL A 43 -6.47 0.27 -1.09
N GLN A 44 -6.67 1.31 -1.90
CA GLN A 44 -7.57 2.42 -1.56
C GLN A 44 -9.01 1.96 -1.33
N ALA A 45 -9.52 1.06 -2.16
CA ALA A 45 -10.87 0.52 -2.01
C ALA A 45 -11.02 -0.28 -0.70
N GLU A 46 -10.01 -1.08 -0.34
CA GLU A 46 -10.02 -1.87 0.89
C GLU A 46 -9.94 -0.98 2.15
N LEU A 47 -9.08 0.04 2.14
CA LEU A 47 -8.98 1.00 3.25
C LEU A 47 -10.28 1.77 3.45
N LYS A 48 -10.95 2.19 2.37
CA LYS A 48 -12.26 2.85 2.46
C LYS A 48 -13.33 1.94 3.07
N LYS A 49 -13.36 0.65 2.69
CA LYS A 49 -14.26 -0.32 3.32
C LYS A 49 -13.97 -0.51 4.80
N ALA A 50 -12.68 -0.57 5.17
CA ALA A 50 -12.28 -0.66 6.56
C ALA A 50 -12.70 0.58 7.36
N LEU A 51 -12.55 1.79 6.79
CA LEU A 51 -12.96 3.03 7.45
C LEU A 51 -14.46 3.07 7.76
N ILE A 52 -15.31 2.61 6.83
CA ILE A 52 -16.77 2.53 7.03
C ILE A 52 -17.16 1.71 8.27
N GLN A 53 -16.32 0.75 8.71
CA GLN A 53 -16.60 -0.05 9.90
C GLN A 53 -16.44 0.73 11.22
N TYR A 54 -15.73 1.86 11.19
CA TYR A 54 -15.39 2.66 12.37
C TYR A 54 -16.03 4.06 12.37
N GLU A 55 -16.66 4.46 11.26
CA GLU A 55 -17.51 5.66 11.16
C GLU A 55 -18.96 5.34 11.55
#